data_AF-A0A0D3H5S8-F1
#
_entry.id   AF-A0A0D3H5S8-F1
#
_cell.length_a   1.000
_cell.length_b   1.000
_cell.length_c   1.000
_cell.angle_alpha   90.00
_cell.angle_beta   90.00
_cell.angle_gamma   90.00
#
_symmetry.space_group_name_H-M   'P 1'
#
loop_
_entity.id
_entity.type
_entity.pdbx_description
1 polymer ?
#
loop_
_entity_poly.entity_id
_entity_poly.type
_entity_poly.pdbx_seq_one_letter_code
_entity_poly.pdbx_strand_id
1 'polypeptide(L)'
;MEGSKLIINRDIITEAVAMAFADPNLQIPDRYDRSGEVPAGAVVADDDESYELPVVDMARLLDPEHREAEVAWLGSACRSWGFFQRFD
;
A
#
# COMPACT_ATOMS: atom_id res chain seq x y z
N MET A 1 -6.96 13.40 -29.42
CA MET A 1 -6.93 12.09 -28.73
C MET A 1 -6.98 12.41 -27.25
N GLU A 2 -8.19 12.43 -26.70
CA GLU A 2 -8.42 12.77 -25.30
C GLU A 2 -8.03 11.56 -24.45
N GLY A 3 -6.98 11.68 -23.64
CA GLY A 3 -6.55 10.64 -22.72
C GLY A 3 -7.55 10.53 -21.58
N SER A 4 -8.41 9.51 -21.63
CA SER A 4 -9.30 9.16 -20.52
C SER A 4 -8.46 8.81 -19.30
N LYS A 5 -8.32 9.75 -18.37
CA LYS A 5 -7.80 9.53 -17.03
C LYS A 5 -8.67 8.45 -16.37
N LEU A 6 -8.16 7.22 -16.28
CA LEU A 6 -8.84 6.14 -15.54
C LEU A 6 -8.88 6.56 -14.07
N ILE A 7 -10.02 7.10 -13.65
CA ILE A 7 -10.35 7.23 -12.24
C ILE A 7 -10.73 5.81 -11.79
N ILE A 8 -9.75 5.06 -11.29
CA ILE A 8 -10.00 3.76 -10.66
C ILE A 8 -10.66 4.07 -9.32
N ASN A 9 -11.99 4.09 -9.34
CA ASN A 9 -12.78 4.30 -8.15
C ASN A 9 -12.80 2.98 -7.35
N ARG A 10 -12.29 3.02 -6.11
CA ARG A 10 -12.15 1.85 -5.22
C ARG A 10 -13.50 1.21 -4.86
N ASP A 11 -14.59 1.95 -5.08
CA ASP A 11 -15.97 1.50 -4.85
C ASP A 11 -16.52 0.58 -5.95
N ILE A 12 -15.75 0.31 -7.02
CA ILE A 12 -16.13 -0.61 -8.11
C ILE A 12 -15.51 -2.00 -7.87
N ILE A 13 -15.54 -2.50 -6.63
CA ILE A 13 -15.54 -3.95 -6.44
C ILE A 13 -17.00 -4.33 -6.35
N THR A 14 -17.57 -4.69 -7.50
CA THR A 14 -18.97 -5.12 -7.53
C THR A 14 -19.10 -6.43 -6.75
N GLU A 15 -20.28 -6.65 -6.15
CA GLU A 15 -20.62 -7.92 -5.50
C GLU A 15 -20.37 -9.13 -6.42
N ALA A 16 -20.55 -8.95 -7.73
CA ALA A 16 -20.22 -9.94 -8.75
C ALA A 16 -18.72 -10.29 -8.80
N VAL A 17 -17.82 -9.32 -8.63
CA VAL A 17 -16.37 -9.56 -8.56
C VAL A 17 -16.03 -10.30 -7.27
N ALA A 18 -16.58 -9.88 -6.13
CA ALA A 18 -16.36 -10.56 -4.85
C ALA A 18 -16.84 -12.03 -4.89
N MET A 19 -18.02 -12.30 -5.46
CA MET A 19 -18.53 -13.66 -5.64
C MET A 19 -17.70 -14.48 -6.61
N ALA A 20 -17.18 -13.88 -7.69
CA ALA A 20 -16.31 -14.58 -8.62
C ALA A 20 -15.03 -15.07 -7.92
N PHE A 21 -14.39 -14.22 -7.10
CA PHE A 21 -13.20 -14.58 -6.32
C PHE A 21 -13.46 -15.54 -5.15
N ALA A 22 -14.72 -15.75 -4.76
CA ALA A 22 -15.10 -16.74 -3.75
C ALA A 22 -15.23 -18.16 -4.31
N ASP A 23 -15.26 -18.34 -5.65
CA ASP A 23 -15.25 -19.67 -6.27
C ASP A 23 -13.83 -20.27 -6.22
N PRO A 24 -13.62 -21.40 -5.51
CA PRO A 24 -12.30 -22.03 -5.42
C PRO A 24 -11.81 -22.58 -6.77
N ASN A 25 -12.68 -22.68 -7.78
CA ASN A 25 -12.31 -23.12 -9.12
C ASN A 25 -12.04 -21.96 -10.08
N LEU A 26 -12.16 -20.70 -9.61
CA LEU A 26 -11.92 -19.53 -10.45
C LEU A 26 -10.51 -19.60 -11.05
N GLN A 27 -10.46 -19.70 -12.37
CA GLN A 27 -9.23 -19.52 -13.12
C GLN A 27 -9.01 -18.03 -13.35
N ILE A 28 -7.86 -17.52 -12.92
CA ILE A 28 -7.46 -16.13 -13.18
C ILE A 28 -7.29 -15.97 -14.70
N PRO A 29 -8.02 -15.06 -15.36
CA PRO A 29 -7.86 -14.85 -16.79
C PRO A 29 -6.43 -14.43 -17.17
N ASP A 30 -5.90 -14.97 -18.28
CA ASP A 30 -4.51 -14.76 -18.74
C ASP A 30 -4.05 -13.29 -18.76
N ARG A 31 -4.96 -12.35 -19.08
CA ARG A 31 -4.64 -10.90 -19.09
C ARG A 31 -4.26 -10.33 -17.71
N TYR A 32 -4.53 -11.06 -16.63
CA TYR A 32 -4.16 -10.71 -15.25
C TYR A 32 -3.03 -11.60 -14.71
N ASP A 33 -2.63 -12.67 -15.42
CA ASP A 33 -1.46 -13.45 -15.05
C ASP A 33 -0.20 -12.65 -15.39
N ARG A 34 0.52 -12.24 -14.34
CA ARG A 34 1.77 -11.47 -14.44
C ARG A 34 3.00 -12.31 -14.14
N SER A 35 2.86 -13.63 -14.03
CA SER A 35 3.95 -14.56 -13.65
C SER A 35 5.15 -14.50 -14.59
N GLY A 36 4.95 -14.15 -15.86
CA GLY A 36 6.03 -13.97 -16.85
C GLY A 36 6.60 -12.56 -16.95
N GLU A 37 5.98 -11.56 -16.33
CA GLU A 37 6.34 -10.14 -16.47
C GLU A 37 7.03 -9.58 -15.24
N VAL A 38 6.66 -10.06 -14.04
CA VAL A 38 7.19 -9.58 -12.77
C VAL A 38 7.86 -10.77 -12.09
N PRO A 39 9.14 -10.67 -11.66
CA PRO A 39 9.69 -11.67 -10.75
C PRO A 39 8.71 -11.78 -9.57
N ALA A 40 8.44 -13.00 -9.10
CA ALA A 40 7.58 -13.21 -7.94
C ALA A 40 8.05 -12.25 -6.83
N GLY A 41 7.28 -11.18 -6.61
CA GLY A 41 7.61 -10.21 -5.58
C GLY A 41 7.62 -10.97 -4.27
N ALA A 42 8.63 -10.74 -3.43
CA ALA A 42 8.59 -11.24 -2.07
C ALA A 42 7.32 -10.66 -1.44
N VAL A 43 6.32 -11.53 -1.22
CA VAL A 43 5.21 -11.16 -0.36
C VAL A 43 5.83 -11.12 1.02
N VAL A 44 6.00 -9.90 1.55
CA VAL A 44 6.39 -9.68 2.94
C VAL A 44 5.20 -10.11 3.79
N ALA A 45 5.05 -11.42 3.97
CA ALA A 45 3.98 -12.05 4.74
C ALA A 45 4.50 -12.67 6.05
N ASP A 46 5.80 -12.58 6.30
CA ASP A 46 6.41 -13.06 7.54
C ASP A 46 6.75 -11.90 8.48
N ASP A 47 6.83 -12.22 9.78
CA ASP A 47 7.14 -11.37 10.94
C ASP A 47 8.51 -10.65 10.90
N ASP A 48 9.07 -10.45 9.71
CA ASP A 48 10.30 -9.69 9.51
C ASP A 48 10.00 -8.19 9.55
N GLU A 49 10.06 -7.64 10.76
CA GLU A 49 9.87 -6.20 11.07
C GLU A 49 10.77 -5.29 10.21
N SER A 50 11.82 -5.82 9.58
CA SER A 50 12.71 -5.05 8.70
C SER A 50 12.02 -4.46 7.47
N TYR A 51 10.85 -4.97 7.11
CA TYR A 51 10.04 -4.46 5.99
C TYR A 51 8.80 -3.67 6.43
N GLU A 52 8.65 -3.36 7.71
CA GLU A 52 7.53 -2.54 8.18
C GLU A 52 7.65 -1.10 7.69
N LEU A 53 6.54 -0.59 7.15
CA LEU A 53 6.44 0.81 6.75
C LEU A 53 6.60 1.70 7.98
N PRO A 54 7.42 2.77 7.90
CA PRO A 54 7.55 3.73 8.99
C PRO A 54 6.18 4.25 9.44
N VAL A 55 5.93 4.30 10.74
CA VAL A 55 4.72 4.90 11.32
C VAL A 55 5.06 6.28 11.85
N VAL A 56 4.33 7.31 11.41
CA VAL A 56 4.49 8.70 11.88
C VAL A 56 3.31 9.06 12.78
N ASP A 57 3.60 9.51 13.99
CA ASP A 57 2.64 9.91 14.99
C ASP A 57 2.27 11.40 14.81
N MET A 58 1.02 11.65 14.44
CA MET A 58 0.56 13.00 14.14
C MET A 58 0.31 13.83 15.40
N ALA A 59 -0.05 13.20 16.52
CA ALA A 59 -0.18 13.89 17.79
C ALA A 59 1.18 14.42 18.25
N ARG A 60 2.24 13.62 18.10
CA ARG A 60 3.62 14.01 18.45
C ARG A 60 4.21 15.08 17.55
N LEU A 61 3.76 15.19 16.29
CA LEU A 61 4.11 16.32 15.43
C LEU A 61 3.55 17.66 15.93
N LEU A 62 2.41 17.62 16.62
CA LEU A 62 1.76 18.81 17.19
C LEU A 62 2.23 19.11 18.62
N ASP A 63 2.81 18.12 19.30
CA ASP A 63 3.37 18.26 20.64
C ASP A 63 4.74 18.98 20.61
N PRO A 64 4.88 20.17 21.23
CA PRO A 64 6.14 20.90 21.27
C PRO A 64 7.32 20.11 21.83
N GLU A 65 7.09 19.16 22.75
CA GLU A 65 8.16 18.37 23.38
C GLU A 65 8.70 17.28 22.45
N HIS A 66 7.85 16.74 21.57
CA HIS A 66 8.19 15.60 20.70
C HIS A 66 8.35 15.96 19.23
N ARG A 67 7.91 17.17 18.83
CA ARG A 67 7.84 17.63 17.44
C ARG A 67 9.16 17.52 16.69
N GLU A 68 10.28 17.89 17.29
CA GLU A 68 11.57 17.87 16.59
C GLU A 68 11.98 16.44 16.21
N ALA A 69 11.84 15.51 17.15
CA ALA A 69 12.12 14.10 16.92
C ALA A 69 11.19 13.50 15.87
N GLU A 70 9.90 13.81 15.94
CA GLU A 70 8.90 13.27 15.02
C GLU A 70 9.05 13.87 13.60
N VAL A 71 9.43 15.14 13.48
CA VAL A 71 9.77 15.77 12.18
C VAL A 71 11.02 15.14 11.57
N ALA A 72 12.04 14.85 12.38
CA ALA A 72 13.24 14.16 11.90
C ALA A 72 12.91 12.74 11.41
N TRP A 73 12.05 12.03 12.13
CA TRP A 73 11.55 10.72 11.75
C TRP A 73 10.75 10.74 10.45
N LEU A 74 9.77 11.64 10.33
CA LEU A 74 9.02 11.88 9.09
C LEU A 74 9.96 12.17 7.91
N GLY A 75 10.97 13.03 8.12
CA GLY A 75 11.97 13.32 7.10
C GLY A 75 12.79 12.10 6.69
N SER A 76 13.14 11.22 7.64
CA SER A 76 13.81 9.95 7.36
C SER A 76 12.94 9.01 6.53
N ALA A 77 11.68 8.83 6.94
CA ALA A 77 10.72 8.00 6.22
C ALA A 77 10.54 8.47 4.77
N CYS A 78 10.37 9.77 4.55
CA CYS A 78 10.26 10.34 3.20
C CYS A 78 11.49 10.09 2.31
N ARG A 79 12.71 10.09 2.87
CA ARG A 79 13.95 9.91 2.10
C ARG A 79 14.29 8.45 1.85
N SER A 80 14.11 7.60 2.85
CA SER A 80 14.52 6.19 2.80
C SER A 80 13.44 5.30 2.17
N TRP A 81 12.17 5.60 2.45
CA TRP A 81 11.03 4.79 1.99
C TRP A 81 10.19 5.47 0.92
N GLY A 82 10.01 6.80 1.03
CA GLY A 82 9.06 7.54 0.19
C GLY A 82 7.59 7.32 0.56
N PHE A 83 7.31 6.41 1.50
CA PHE A 83 5.99 6.10 2.05
C PHE A 83 6.08 5.90 3.57
N PHE A 84 4.97 6.14 4.27
CA PHE A 84 4.83 5.92 5.71
C PHE A 84 3.33 5.74 6.04
N GLN A 85 3.05 5.11 7.17
CA GLN A 85 1.72 5.05 7.76
C GLN A 85 1.53 6.25 8.70
N ARG A 86 0.28 6.72 8.79
CA ARG A 86 -0.12 7.77 9.72
C ARG A 86 -0.80 7.12 10.93
N PHE A 87 -0.30 7.40 12.12
CA PHE A 87 -0.96 7.12 13.39
C PHE A 87 -1.43 8.44 14.02
N ASP A 88 -2.59 8.44 14.66
CA ASP A 88 -3.18 9.61 15.33
C ASP A 88 -3.44 9.28 16.80
#